data_AF-A0A1L2ZMW7-F1
#
_entry.id   AF-A0A1L2ZMW7-F1
#
_cell.length_a   1.000
_cell.length_b   1.000
_cell.length_c   1.000
_cell.angle_alpha   90.00
_cell.angle_beta   90.00
_cell.angle_gamma   90.00
#
_symmetry.space_group_name_H-M   'P 1'
#
loop_
_entity.id
_entity.type
_entity.pdbx_description
1 polymer ?
#
loop_
_entity_poly.entity_id
_entity_poly.type
_entity_poly.pdbx_seq_one_letter_code
_entity_poly.pdbx_strand_id
1 'polypeptide(L)'
;MTMDRLSEYPSVDAACKALAPKLGVGPESLRRWVVQAQIDAGEKTGPSTDELEEIKRLRAEVRDLKESNEILKQASIFFARELDPRRR
;
A
#
# COMPACT_ATOMS: atom_id res chain seq x y z
N MET A 1 -8.93 -16.76 18.88
CA MET A 1 -8.71 -16.59 17.43
C MET A 1 -7.30 -17.07 17.10
N THR A 2 -7.03 -17.54 15.89
CA THR A 2 -5.83 -18.33 15.45
C THR A 2 -4.45 -17.89 15.94
N MET A 3 -4.25 -16.62 16.29
CA MET A 3 -3.02 -16.09 16.92
C MET A 3 -2.68 -16.76 18.27
N ASP A 4 -3.70 -17.06 19.08
CA ASP A 4 -3.56 -17.66 20.41
C ASP A 4 -2.90 -19.05 20.37
N ARG A 5 -3.09 -19.78 19.27
CA ARG A 5 -2.50 -21.11 19.03
C ARG A 5 -1.08 -21.08 18.49
N LEU A 6 -0.55 -19.91 18.10
CA LEU A 6 0.81 -19.81 17.55
C LEU A 6 1.88 -20.18 18.59
N SER A 7 1.59 -19.96 19.87
CA SER A 7 2.44 -20.31 21.01
C SER A 7 2.53 -21.83 21.26
N GLU A 8 1.57 -22.60 20.75
CA GLU A 8 1.53 -24.07 20.85
C GLU A 8 2.50 -24.76 19.87
N TYR A 9 3.08 -24.01 18.93
CA TYR A 9 3.97 -24.52 17.90
C TYR A 9 5.39 -23.96 18.08
N PRO A 10 6.43 -24.72 17.69
CA PRO A 10 7.83 -24.30 17.86
C PRO A 10 8.22 -23.09 17.00
N SER A 11 7.42 -22.74 16.00
CA SER A 11 7.61 -21.55 15.18
C SER A 11 6.32 -21.16 14.45
N VAL A 12 6.25 -19.89 14.03
CA VAL A 12 5.17 -19.37 13.16
C VAL A 12 5.08 -20.18 11.86
N ASP A 13 6.21 -20.62 11.30
CA ASP A 13 6.23 -21.43 10.08
C ASP A 13 5.58 -22.81 10.30
N ALA A 14 5.90 -23.47 11.42
CA ALA A 14 5.29 -24.74 11.81
C ALA A 14 3.78 -24.60 12.06
N ALA A 15 3.36 -23.53 12.75
CA ALA A 15 1.95 -23.24 12.97
C ALA A 15 1.21 -23.00 11.65
N CYS A 16 1.79 -22.21 10.74
CA CYS A 16 1.17 -21.92 9.45
C CYS A 16 1.01 -23.17 8.60
N LYS A 17 2.03 -24.04 8.55
CA LYS A 17 1.94 -25.33 7.84
C LYS A 17 0.85 -26.24 8.40
N ALA A 18 0.67 -26.26 9.72
CA ALA A 18 -0.33 -27.11 10.37
C ALA A 18 -1.76 -26.57 10.26
N LEU A 19 -1.93 -25.24 10.27
CA LEU A 19 -3.23 -24.58 10.30
C LEU A 19 -3.76 -24.21 8.90
N ALA A 20 -2.89 -23.90 7.95
CA ALA A 20 -3.31 -23.46 6.62
C ALA A 20 -4.23 -24.46 5.89
N PRO A 21 -3.97 -25.79 5.91
CA PRO A 21 -4.89 -26.77 5.31
C PRO A 21 -6.27 -26.79 5.99
N LYS A 22 -6.30 -26.63 7.31
CA LYS A 22 -7.55 -26.60 8.10
C LYS A 22 -8.39 -25.36 7.81
N LEU A 23 -7.74 -24.29 7.37
CA LEU A 23 -8.36 -23.01 7.03
C LEU A 23 -8.62 -22.88 5.51
N GLY A 24 -8.23 -23.87 4.71
CA GLY A 24 -8.40 -23.84 3.25
C GLY A 24 -7.55 -22.78 2.54
N VAL A 25 -6.43 -22.36 3.16
CA VAL A 25 -5.53 -21.32 2.60
C VAL A 25 -4.14 -21.90 2.35
N GLY A 26 -3.36 -21.25 1.49
CA GLY A 26 -1.95 -21.60 1.30
C GLY A 26 -1.12 -21.27 2.55
N PRO A 27 -0.14 -22.12 2.93
CA PRO A 27 0.69 -21.89 4.12
C PRO A 27 1.51 -20.60 4.06
N GLU A 28 1.99 -20.23 2.87
CA GLU A 28 2.71 -18.97 2.65
C GLU A 28 1.81 -17.74 2.77
N SER A 29 0.57 -17.83 2.28
CA SER A 29 -0.42 -16.75 2.43
C SER A 29 -0.74 -16.52 3.90
N LEU A 30 -1.00 -17.60 4.64
CA LEU A 30 -1.26 -17.53 6.09
C LEU A 30 -0.06 -16.93 6.83
N ARG A 31 1.16 -17.36 6.50
CA ARG A 31 2.38 -16.81 7.10
C ARG A 31 2.52 -15.31 6.85
N ARG A 32 2.25 -14.83 5.63
CA ARG A 32 2.29 -13.40 5.31
C ARG A 32 1.29 -12.61 6.14
N TRP A 33 0.06 -13.10 6.27
CA TRP A 33 -0.96 -12.43 7.08
C TRP A 33 -0.61 -12.41 8.57
N VAL A 34 -0.06 -13.50 9.11
CA VAL A 34 0.40 -13.52 10.50
C VAL A 34 1.53 -12.51 10.72
N VAL A 35 2.51 -12.46 9.82
CA VAL A 35 3.60 -11.48 9.91
C VAL A 35 3.08 -10.05 9.80
N GLN A 36 2.13 -9.77 8.90
CA GLN A 36 1.54 -8.43 8.78
C GLN A 36 0.79 -8.05 10.05
N ALA A 37 0.00 -8.96 10.62
CA ALA A 37 -0.70 -8.69 11.87
C ALA A 37 0.24 -8.47 13.06
N GLN A 38 1.41 -9.13 13.10
CA GLN A 38 2.47 -8.82 14.08
C GLN A 38 3.06 -7.43 13.89
N ILE A 39 3.20 -6.97 12.64
CA ILE A 39 3.64 -5.61 12.33
C ILE A 39 2.58 -4.59 12.76
N ASP A 40 1.32 -4.85 12.43
CA ASP A 40 0.20 -3.98 12.79
C ASP A 40 0.00 -3.89 14.31
N ALA A 41 0.36 -4.96 15.05
CA ALA A 41 0.37 -4.99 16.52
C ALA A 41 1.63 -4.37 17.14
N GLY A 42 2.62 -3.96 16.35
CA GLY A 42 3.90 -3.41 16.82
C GLY A 42 4.88 -4.44 17.39
N GLU A 43 4.59 -5.74 17.25
CA GLU A 43 5.45 -6.83 17.71
C GLU A 43 6.65 -7.05 16.79
N LYS A 44 6.56 -6.57 15.54
CA LYS A 44 7.59 -6.73 14.53
C LYS A 44 7.77 -5.46 13.71
N THR A 45 9.01 -5.16 13.32
CA THR A 45 9.31 -4.02 12.46
C THR A 45 8.84 -4.26 11.02
N GLY A 46 8.19 -3.27 10.45
CA GLY A 46 7.74 -3.21 9.06
C GLY A 46 6.70 -2.12 8.87
N PRO A 47 6.32 -1.80 7.64
CA PRO A 47 5.20 -0.90 7.39
C PRO A 47 3.89 -1.60 7.76
N SER A 48 3.11 -0.95 8.61
CA SER A 48 1.75 -1.38 8.93
C SER A 48 0.84 -1.33 7.70
N THR A 49 -0.27 -2.04 7.78
CA THR A 49 -1.29 -2.03 6.74
C THR A 49 -1.78 -0.60 6.46
N ASP A 50 -2.02 0.19 7.52
CA ASP A 50 -2.44 1.60 7.44
C ASP A 50 -1.40 2.47 6.70
N GLU A 51 -0.11 2.33 7.04
CA GLU A 51 0.97 3.05 6.36
C GLU A 51 1.04 2.71 4.86
N LEU A 52 0.85 1.43 4.51
CA LEU A 52 0.84 1.01 3.11
C LEU A 52 -0.37 1.56 2.35
N GLU A 53 -1.54 1.63 2.98
CA GLU A 53 -2.74 2.23 2.39
C GLU A 53 -2.57 3.73 2.18
N GLU A 54 -2.01 4.45 3.15
CA GLU A 54 -1.75 5.87 3.02
C GLU A 54 -0.71 6.16 1.93
N ILE A 55 0.38 5.38 1.85
CA ILE A 55 1.34 5.48 0.75
C ILE A 55 0.65 5.30 -0.61
N LYS A 56 -0.28 4.35 -0.72
CA LYS A 56 -1.03 4.12 -1.96
C LYS A 56 -1.93 5.31 -2.31
N ARG A 57 -2.62 5.88 -1.31
CA ARG A 57 -3.48 7.05 -1.47
C ARG A 57 -2.67 8.27 -1.90
N LEU A 58 -1.59 8.59 -1.18
CA LEU A 58 -0.71 9.71 -1.49
C LEU A 58 -0.09 9.57 -2.88
N ARG A 59 0.29 8.34 -3.29
CA ARG A 59 0.77 8.09 -4.65
C ARG A 59 -0.29 8.34 -5.71
N ALA A 60 -1.57 8.11 -5.42
CA ALA A 60 -2.66 8.44 -6.34
C ALA A 60 -2.85 9.95 -6.43
N GLU A 61 -2.95 10.63 -5.28
CA GLU A 61 -3.11 12.09 -5.24
C GLU A 61 -1.96 12.81 -5.95
N VAL A 62 -0.72 12.39 -5.74
CA VAL A 62 0.44 12.97 -6.44
C VAL A 62 0.36 12.79 -7.96
N ARG A 63 -0.20 11.68 -8.46
CA ARG A 63 -0.40 11.52 -9.91
C ARG A 63 -1.45 12.47 -10.43
N ASP A 64 -2.59 12.57 -9.75
CA ASP A 64 -3.71 13.43 -10.15
C ASP A 64 -3.31 14.91 -10.12
N LEU A 65 -2.55 15.32 -9.09
CA LEU A 65 -1.99 16.67 -8.98
C LEU A 65 -1.00 16.98 -10.10
N LYS A 66 -0.15 16.02 -10.48
CA LYS A 66 0.80 16.20 -11.60
C LYS A 66 0.08 16.35 -12.93
N GLU A 67 -0.94 15.54 -13.18
CA GLU A 67 -1.77 15.64 -14.39
C GLU A 67 -2.47 17.00 -14.46
N SER A 68 -3.13 17.41 -13.36
CA SER A 68 -3.79 18.71 -13.26
C SER A 68 -2.81 19.87 -13.49
N ASN A 69 -1.62 19.79 -12.88
CA ASN A 69 -0.59 20.81 -13.04
C ASN A 69 -0.10 20.91 -14.49
N GLU A 70 0.00 19.78 -15.20
CA GLU A 70 0.39 19.77 -16.60
C GLU A 70 -0.67 20.43 -17.48
N ILE A 71 -1.96 20.12 -17.27
CA ILE A 71 -3.07 20.78 -17.98
C ILE A 71 -3.03 22.30 -17.77
N LEU A 72 -2.84 22.74 -16.52
CA LEU A 72 -2.76 24.16 -16.20
C LEU A 72 -1.56 24.87 -16.85
N LYS A 73 -0.41 24.20 -16.90
CA LYS A 73 0.77 24.71 -17.62
C LYS A 73 0.50 24.86 -19.11
N GLN A 74 -0.09 23.85 -19.75
CA GLN A 74 -0.44 23.91 -21.17
C GLN A 74 -1.43 25.04 -21.46
N ALA A 75 -2.47 25.19 -20.62
CA ALA A 75 -3.41 26.30 -20.72
C ALA A 75 -2.71 27.67 -20.59
N SER A 76 -1.81 27.81 -19.60
CA SER A 76 -1.05 29.06 -19.38
C SER A 76 -0.18 29.41 -20.58
N ILE A 77 0.51 28.43 -21.18
CA ILE A 77 1.31 28.62 -22.39
C ILE A 77 0.43 29.05 -23.56
N PHE A 78 -0.73 28.39 -23.74
CA PHE A 78 -1.68 28.72 -24.80
C PHE A 78 -2.15 30.18 -24.69
N PHE A 79 -2.61 30.61 -23.51
CA PHE A 79 -3.09 31.98 -23.31
C PHE A 79 -1.97 33.02 -23.45
N ALA A 80 -0.77 32.74 -22.93
CA ALA A 80 0.37 33.63 -23.11
C ALA A 80 0.71 33.84 -24.60
N ARG A 81 0.59 32.79 -25.43
CA ARG A 81 0.82 32.88 -26.88
C ARG A 81 -0.28 33.66 -27.61
N GLU A 82 -1.53 33.54 -27.18
CA GLU A 82 -2.66 34.22 -27.81
C GLU A 82 -2.71 35.71 -27.47
N LEU A 83 -2.24 36.08 -26.28
CA LEU A 83 -2.16 37.46 -25.80
C LEU A 83 -0.87 38.19 -26.23
N ASP A 84 0.03 37.53 -26.97
CA ASP A 84 1.28 38.15 -27.41
C ASP A 84 1.02 39.26 -28.45
N PRO A 85 1.32 40.53 -28.14
CA PRO A 85 1.00 41.66 -29.01
C PRO A 85 1.86 41.73 -30.28
N ARG A 86 2.93 40.93 -30.39
CA ARG A 86 3.77 40.85 -31.59
C ARG A 86 3.21 39.87 -32.62
N ARG A 87 2.14 39.15 -32.27
CA ARG A 87 1.45 38.18 -33.12
C ARG A 87 0.18 38.75 -33.79
N ARG A 88 -0.18 40.02 -33.52
CA ARG A 88 -1.23 40.78 -34.19
C ARG A 88 -0.71 41.62 -35.34
#